data_AF-A0A399X5Z7-F1
#
_entry.id   AF-A0A399X5Z7-F1
#
_cell.length_a   1.000
_cell.length_b   1.000
_cell.length_c   1.000
_cell.angle_alpha   90.00
_cell.angle_beta   90.00
_cell.angle_gamma   90.00
#
_symmetry.space_group_name_H-M   'P 1'
#
loop_
_entity.id
_entity.type
_entity.pdbx_description
1 polymer ?
#
loop_
_entity_poly.entity_id
_entity_poly.type
_entity_poly.pdbx_seq_one_letter_code
_entity_poly.pdbx_strand_id
1 'polypeptide(L)'
;MAQSDVTLRARLAAAGALILAAAAGAQISGERQFPQTRSLSLLPGGGVPVSSEGVPGWEGALTLSTPIAYSLRAKEGVYVMGNTNYARWPKLFDARKGEGDSNGSLGLLFGSRMFRGNATFSWMFVDSRLKNVYHIHYSPDLKGRWRLGAGLQDVFGDSNTQIPLDLTNSASAYVVATYEFGGDAFASVGYGGQRFYGYFASASVPIAEGWKAYAEYDTFGINWGVAARLKGLVAGERPAVVTFGYLKNRWATWTIGAPF
;
A
#
# COMPACT_ATOMS: atom_id res chain seq x y z
N MET A 1 32.58 -4.08 18.13
CA MET A 1 31.80 -2.88 18.53
C MET A 1 31.71 -1.82 17.43
N ALA A 2 32.73 -1.55 16.62
CA ALA A 2 32.65 -0.50 15.59
C ALA A 2 31.60 -0.73 14.47
N GLN A 3 31.33 -1.98 14.08
CA GLN A 3 30.44 -2.29 12.94
C GLN A 3 28.94 -2.13 13.28
N SER A 4 28.54 -2.36 14.55
CA SER A 4 27.17 -2.13 15.02
C SER A 4 26.83 -0.64 15.07
N ASP A 5 27.78 0.20 15.47
CA ASP A 5 27.58 1.64 15.58
C ASP A 5 27.42 2.33 14.22
N VAL A 6 28.18 1.88 13.21
CA VAL A 6 28.03 2.37 11.83
C VAL A 6 26.65 2.02 11.27
N THR A 7 26.14 0.82 11.58
CA THR A 7 24.82 0.37 11.13
C THR A 7 23.69 1.14 11.81
N LEU A 8 23.83 1.44 13.11
CA LEU A 8 22.88 2.24 13.86
C LEU A 8 22.85 3.69 13.36
N ARG A 9 24.02 4.32 13.17
CA ARG A 9 24.12 5.69 12.64
C ARG A 9 23.51 5.82 11.25
N ALA A 10 23.75 4.84 10.36
CA ALA A 10 23.15 4.82 9.02
C ALA A 10 21.62 4.71 9.07
N ARG A 11 21.07 3.87 9.97
CA ARG A 11 19.62 3.75 10.18
C ARG A 11 19.00 5.03 10.73
N LEU A 12 19.64 5.66 11.72
CA LEU A 12 19.17 6.93 12.28
C LEU A 12 19.21 8.05 11.25
N ALA A 13 20.28 8.12 10.44
CA ALA A 13 20.39 9.08 9.35
C ALA A 13 19.31 8.85 8.28
N ALA A 14 19.07 7.60 7.88
CA ALA A 14 18.01 7.25 6.95
C ALA A 14 16.62 7.60 7.50
N ALA A 15 16.34 7.25 8.76
CA ALA A 15 15.09 7.61 9.44
C ALA A 15 14.89 9.13 9.46
N GLY A 16 15.92 9.88 9.86
CA GLY A 16 15.88 11.34 9.86
C GLY A 16 15.62 11.93 8.48
N ALA A 17 16.30 11.44 7.45
CA ALA A 17 16.09 11.88 6.07
C ALA A 17 14.67 11.59 5.56
N LEU A 18 14.13 10.41 5.86
CA LEU A 18 12.77 10.02 5.48
C LEU A 18 11.72 10.87 6.20
N ILE A 19 11.92 11.14 7.50
CA ILE A 19 11.05 12.01 8.30
C ILE A 19 11.06 13.42 7.71
N LEU A 20 12.22 13.98 7.38
CA LEU A 20 12.33 15.29 6.75
C LEU A 20 11.68 15.34 5.37
N ALA A 21 11.86 14.30 4.54
CA ALA A 21 11.21 14.19 3.24
C ALA A 21 9.68 14.13 3.38
N ALA A 22 9.16 13.39 4.36
CA ALA A 22 7.74 13.34 4.63
C ALA A 22 7.20 14.66 5.20
N ALA A 23 7.96 15.34 6.06
CA ALA A 23 7.60 16.66 6.58
C ALA A 23 7.54 17.71 5.46
N ALA A 24 8.51 17.70 4.54
CA ALA A 24 8.48 18.54 3.35
C ALA A 24 7.28 18.20 2.45
N GLY A 25 6.98 16.92 2.25
CA GLY A 25 5.79 16.48 1.53
C GLY A 25 4.47 16.87 2.23
N ALA A 26 4.46 17.00 3.56
CA ALA A 26 3.30 17.47 4.30
C ALA A 26 2.99 18.95 4.06
N GLN A 27 3.99 19.79 3.72
CA GLN A 27 3.78 21.20 3.37
C GLN A 27 3.00 21.38 2.06
N ILE A 28 3.04 20.39 1.18
CA ILE A 28 2.28 20.35 -0.06
C ILE A 28 1.03 19.49 0.04
N SER A 29 0.50 19.20 1.24
CA SER A 29 -0.65 18.31 1.46
C SER A 29 -1.87 19.11 1.98
N GLY A 30 -3.06 19.01 1.36
CA GLY A 30 -4.29 19.78 1.67
C GLY A 30 -5.40 18.99 2.43
N GLU A 31 -6.59 19.53 2.68
CA GLU A 31 -7.57 18.94 3.61
C GLU A 31 -8.16 17.54 3.24
N ARG A 32 -8.84 16.92 4.22
CA ARG A 32 -9.11 15.48 4.34
C ARG A 32 -10.24 14.96 3.44
N GLN A 33 -9.96 14.40 2.26
CA GLN A 33 -10.97 13.66 1.48
C GLN A 33 -10.39 12.54 0.58
N PHE A 34 -10.41 11.27 1.02
CA PHE A 34 -9.77 10.18 0.24
C PHE A 34 -10.50 8.82 0.27
N PRO A 35 -11.80 8.71 -0.08
CA PRO A 35 -12.48 7.41 -0.11
C PRO A 35 -11.87 6.42 -1.10
N GLN A 36 -11.29 6.88 -2.20
CA GLN A 36 -10.82 6.06 -3.32
C GLN A 36 -9.58 5.21 -3.00
N THR A 37 -8.67 5.71 -2.16
CA THR A 37 -7.44 4.99 -1.76
C THR A 37 -7.60 4.21 -0.46
N ARG A 38 -8.83 4.13 0.06
CA ARG A 38 -9.14 3.28 1.23
C ARG A 38 -9.36 1.83 0.83
N SER A 39 -9.96 1.65 -0.34
CA SER A 39 -10.29 0.35 -0.90
C SER A 39 -9.06 -0.43 -1.33
N LEU A 40 -8.14 0.28 -1.96
CA LEU A 40 -6.84 -0.17 -2.40
C LEU A 40 -5.95 1.08 -2.44
N SER A 41 -4.91 1.15 -1.62
CA SER A 41 -3.97 2.29 -1.66
C SER A 41 -3.04 2.23 -2.86
N LEU A 42 -2.91 1.05 -3.47
CA LEU A 42 -1.94 0.72 -4.52
C LEU A 42 -0.51 1.18 -4.15
N LEU A 43 -0.17 1.12 -2.87
CA LEU A 43 1.20 1.20 -2.37
C LEU A 43 1.84 -0.19 -2.39
N PRO A 44 3.17 -0.31 -2.29
CA PRO A 44 3.81 -1.61 -2.12
C PRO A 44 3.14 -2.43 -1.01
N GLY A 45 2.97 -3.73 -1.22
CA GLY A 45 2.23 -4.61 -0.31
C GLY A 45 0.71 -4.53 -0.46
N GLY A 46 0.17 -3.50 -1.13
CA GLY A 46 -1.26 -3.31 -1.40
C GLY A 46 -1.80 -4.37 -2.36
N GLY A 47 -2.50 -5.37 -1.83
CA GLY A 47 -3.15 -6.44 -2.59
C GLY A 47 -2.22 -7.57 -3.07
N VAL A 48 -0.93 -7.29 -3.28
CA VAL A 48 0.12 -8.31 -3.54
C VAL A 48 1.25 -8.11 -2.54
N PRO A 49 1.68 -9.16 -1.81
CA PRO A 49 2.75 -9.01 -0.85
C PRO A 49 4.10 -8.69 -1.52
N VAL A 50 4.96 -7.97 -0.81
CA VAL A 50 6.30 -7.60 -1.28
C VAL A 50 7.32 -8.04 -0.23
N SER A 51 8.39 -8.70 -0.65
CA SER A 51 9.47 -9.13 0.25
C SER A 51 10.36 -7.96 0.67
N SER A 52 11.22 -8.20 1.66
CA SER A 52 12.18 -7.19 2.15
C SER A 52 13.21 -6.77 1.09
N GLU A 53 13.40 -7.59 0.06
CA GLU A 53 14.27 -7.41 -1.10
C GLU A 53 13.54 -6.69 -2.26
N GLY A 54 12.26 -6.35 -2.08
CA GLY A 54 11.45 -5.71 -3.10
C GLY A 54 10.95 -6.65 -4.18
N VAL A 55 10.85 -7.95 -3.90
CA VAL A 55 10.28 -8.92 -4.84
C VAL A 55 8.80 -9.09 -4.55
N PRO A 56 7.89 -8.79 -5.50
CA PRO A 56 6.48 -9.11 -5.33
C PRO A 56 6.29 -10.63 -5.40
N GLY A 57 5.58 -11.17 -4.42
CA GLY A 57 5.46 -12.61 -4.19
C GLY A 57 4.69 -12.93 -2.92
N TRP A 58 4.51 -14.21 -2.62
CA TRP A 58 3.72 -14.63 -1.45
C TRP A 58 4.46 -14.40 -0.12
N GLU A 59 5.78 -14.47 -0.17
CA GLU A 59 6.74 -14.44 0.94
C GLU A 59 7.01 -13.01 1.45
N GLY A 60 6.01 -12.14 1.37
CA GLY A 60 6.15 -10.71 1.62
C GLY A 60 5.14 -10.13 2.62
N ALA A 61 5.35 -8.87 3.00
CA ALA A 61 4.39 -8.12 3.78
C ALA A 61 3.18 -7.76 2.91
N LEU A 62 1.98 -8.02 3.43
CA LEU A 62 0.71 -7.75 2.77
C LEU A 62 -0.09 -6.70 3.53
N THR A 63 -0.70 -5.81 2.77
CA THR A 63 -1.57 -4.72 3.22
C THR A 63 -2.66 -4.50 2.16
N LEU A 64 -3.68 -3.71 2.47
CA LEU A 64 -4.62 -3.19 1.48
C LEU A 64 -4.51 -1.69 1.34
N SER A 65 -4.45 -0.99 2.47
CA SER A 65 -4.69 0.45 2.54
C SER A 65 -3.59 1.20 3.27
N THR A 66 -2.73 0.48 4.00
CA THR A 66 -1.61 1.07 4.75
C THR A 66 -0.27 0.81 4.05
N PRO A 67 0.71 1.73 4.20
CA PRO A 67 2.05 1.51 3.69
C PRO A 67 2.80 0.40 4.44
N ILE A 68 3.71 -0.27 3.71
CA ILE A 68 4.84 -1.02 4.26
C ILE A 68 6.15 -0.33 3.85
N ALA A 69 7.24 -0.65 4.53
CA ALA A 69 8.56 -0.04 4.32
C ALA A 69 9.37 -0.63 3.16
N TYR A 70 8.73 -1.38 2.25
CA TYR A 70 9.41 -2.05 1.15
C TYR A 70 9.02 -1.40 -0.17
N SER A 71 9.99 -1.20 -1.06
CA SER A 71 9.76 -0.83 -2.46
C SER A 71 10.03 -2.03 -3.35
N LEU A 72 9.26 -2.19 -4.43
CA LEU A 72 9.61 -3.05 -5.54
C LEU A 72 11.02 -2.71 -6.05
N ARG A 73 11.85 -3.74 -6.27
CA ARG A 73 13.18 -3.57 -6.87
C ARG A 73 13.06 -3.32 -8.38
N ALA A 74 14.17 -2.89 -8.98
CA ALA A 74 14.22 -2.64 -10.42
C ALA A 74 13.75 -3.84 -11.24
N LYS A 75 12.96 -3.58 -12.30
CA LYS A 75 12.38 -4.56 -13.23
C LYS A 75 11.27 -5.45 -12.65
N GLU A 76 10.84 -5.22 -11.40
CA GLU A 76 9.64 -5.86 -10.88
C GLU A 76 8.42 -4.98 -11.13
N GLY A 77 7.32 -5.60 -11.56
CA GLY A 77 6.02 -4.96 -11.67
C GLY A 77 4.93 -5.76 -10.98
N VAL A 78 3.82 -5.08 -10.67
CA VAL A 78 2.59 -5.71 -10.19
C VAL A 78 1.40 -5.00 -10.81
N TYR A 79 0.40 -5.75 -11.26
CA TYR A 79 -0.93 -5.20 -11.49
C TYR A 79 -1.85 -5.65 -10.36
N VAL A 80 -2.74 -4.75 -9.92
CA VAL A 80 -3.75 -5.05 -8.92
C VAL A 80 -5.06 -4.43 -9.37
N MET A 81 -6.13 -5.21 -9.29
CA MET A 81 -7.49 -4.70 -9.37
C MET A 81 -8.23 -5.06 -8.09
N GLY A 82 -9.22 -4.27 -7.72
CA GLY A 82 -10.05 -4.56 -6.57
C GLY A 82 -11.35 -3.80 -6.61
N ASN A 83 -12.24 -4.19 -5.72
CA ASN A 83 -13.51 -3.53 -5.55
C ASN A 83 -13.90 -3.55 -4.07
N THR A 84 -14.45 -2.43 -3.61
CA THR A 84 -15.14 -2.36 -2.32
C THR A 84 -16.62 -2.14 -2.55
N ASN A 85 -17.42 -2.91 -1.82
CA ASN A 85 -18.86 -2.81 -1.83
C ASN A 85 -19.35 -2.03 -0.60
N TYR A 86 -20.10 -0.96 -0.84
CA TYR A 86 -20.69 -0.11 0.20
C TYR A 86 -22.13 -0.51 0.57
N ALA A 87 -22.73 -1.46 -0.14
CA ALA A 87 -24.03 -2.02 0.18
C ALA A 87 -23.97 -2.90 1.44
N ARG A 88 -25.14 -3.10 2.07
CA ARG A 88 -25.30 -3.93 3.28
C ARG A 88 -25.01 -5.42 3.04
N TRP A 89 -25.01 -5.87 1.78
CA TRP A 89 -24.77 -7.25 1.35
C TRP A 89 -23.68 -7.29 0.28
N PRO A 90 -22.78 -8.29 0.29
CA PRO A 90 -21.70 -8.41 -0.69
C PRO A 90 -22.27 -8.67 -2.09
N LYS A 91 -22.29 -7.65 -2.94
CA LYS A 91 -22.47 -7.79 -4.40
C LYS A 91 -21.07 -7.95 -5.03
N LEU A 92 -20.90 -8.99 -5.83
CA LEU A 92 -19.61 -9.32 -6.45
C LEU A 92 -19.27 -8.37 -7.61
N PHE A 93 -20.28 -7.90 -8.35
CA PHE A 93 -20.16 -6.93 -9.44
C PHE A 93 -21.52 -6.24 -9.64
N ASP A 94 -21.63 -4.93 -9.43
CA ASP A 94 -22.82 -4.17 -9.84
C ASP A 94 -22.37 -3.07 -10.81
N ALA A 95 -22.46 -3.37 -12.10
CA ALA A 95 -22.15 -2.43 -13.19
C ALA A 95 -23.39 -1.62 -13.62
N ARG A 96 -24.42 -1.50 -12.77
CA ARG A 96 -25.58 -0.67 -13.08
C ARG A 96 -25.23 0.80 -12.87
N LYS A 97 -25.18 1.54 -13.98
CA LYS A 97 -25.10 3.01 -14.02
C LYS A 97 -26.11 3.61 -13.05
N GLY A 98 -25.63 4.36 -12.06
CA GLY A 98 -26.45 5.29 -11.27
C GLY A 98 -26.64 4.96 -9.80
N GLU A 99 -26.21 3.80 -9.30
CA GLU A 99 -26.25 3.47 -7.87
C GLU A 99 -24.82 3.33 -7.33
N GLY A 100 -24.41 4.27 -6.48
CA GLY A 100 -23.06 4.40 -5.89
C GLY A 100 -22.71 3.33 -4.84
N ASP A 101 -22.93 2.06 -5.17
CA ASP A 101 -22.85 0.94 -4.24
C ASP A 101 -21.49 0.23 -4.24
N SER A 102 -20.60 0.53 -5.18
CA SER A 102 -19.25 -0.05 -5.19
C SER A 102 -18.20 0.88 -5.79
N ASN A 103 -16.95 0.73 -5.35
CA ASN A 103 -15.80 1.46 -5.88
C ASN A 103 -14.75 0.47 -6.37
N GLY A 104 -14.54 0.45 -7.68
CA GLY A 104 -13.53 -0.36 -8.35
C GLY A 104 -12.24 0.43 -8.55
N SER A 105 -11.11 -0.23 -8.38
CA SER A 105 -9.80 0.34 -8.65
C SER A 105 -8.96 -0.64 -9.46
N LEU A 106 -8.18 -0.11 -10.39
CA LEU A 106 -7.20 -0.87 -11.16
C LEU A 106 -5.91 -0.08 -11.14
N GLY A 107 -4.77 -0.74 -10.99
CA GLY A 107 -3.53 -0.05 -11.25
C GLY A 107 -2.31 -0.93 -11.29
N LEU A 108 -1.19 -0.24 -11.50
CA LEU A 108 0.10 -0.80 -11.77
C LEU A 108 1.12 -0.23 -10.80
N LEU A 109 2.00 -1.08 -10.28
CA LEU A 109 3.20 -0.70 -9.55
C LEU A 109 4.42 -1.13 -10.35
N PHE A 110 5.45 -0.30 -10.37
CA PHE A 110 6.73 -0.63 -10.99
C PHE A 110 7.90 -0.18 -10.11
N GLY A 111 8.91 -1.04 -10.00
CA GLY A 111 10.12 -0.79 -9.24
C GLY A 111 11.24 -0.19 -10.08
N SER A 112 11.97 0.75 -9.50
CA SER A 112 13.19 1.33 -10.06
C SER A 112 14.28 1.42 -8.99
N ARG A 113 15.53 1.35 -9.45
CA ARG A 113 16.69 1.59 -8.60
C ARG A 113 16.90 3.10 -8.48
N MET A 114 16.92 3.64 -7.27
CA MET A 114 17.13 5.07 -7.04
C MET A 114 18.13 5.29 -5.90
N PHE A 115 19.25 5.96 -6.19
CA PHE A 115 20.33 6.19 -5.22
C PHE A 115 20.78 4.89 -4.52
N ARG A 116 20.78 4.88 -3.19
CA ARG A 116 21.06 3.72 -2.32
C ARG A 116 19.77 3.06 -1.81
N GLY A 117 18.80 2.87 -2.70
CA GLY A 117 17.52 2.25 -2.37
C GLY A 117 16.71 1.90 -3.62
N ASN A 118 15.48 1.48 -3.38
CA ASN A 118 14.50 1.21 -4.43
C ASN A 118 13.34 2.19 -4.31
N ALA A 119 12.82 2.61 -5.45
CA ALA A 119 11.62 3.41 -5.55
C ALA A 119 10.52 2.61 -6.24
N THR A 120 9.31 2.65 -5.70
CA THR A 120 8.10 2.17 -6.38
C THR A 120 7.29 3.34 -6.83
N PHE A 121 6.89 3.30 -8.10
CA PHE A 121 5.93 4.20 -8.68
C PHE A 121 4.65 3.44 -8.91
N SER A 122 3.53 4.09 -8.65
CA SER A 122 2.21 3.50 -8.73
C SER A 122 1.28 4.40 -9.53
N TRP A 123 0.47 3.78 -10.38
CA TRP A 123 -0.54 4.44 -11.19
C TRP A 123 -1.87 3.71 -11.02
N MET A 124 -2.84 4.39 -10.38
CA MET A 124 -4.16 3.84 -10.07
C MET A 124 -5.26 4.59 -10.81
N PHE A 125 -6.13 3.86 -11.50
CA PHE A 125 -7.42 4.31 -11.98
C PHE A 125 -8.47 4.17 -10.87
N VAL A 126 -9.16 5.27 -10.56
CA VAL A 126 -10.04 5.38 -9.38
C VAL A 126 -11.52 5.51 -9.73
N ASP A 127 -11.87 5.66 -11.01
CA ASP A 127 -13.26 5.67 -11.45
C ASP A 127 -13.44 5.23 -12.91
N SER A 128 -14.71 5.08 -13.32
CA SER A 128 -15.10 4.71 -14.68
C SER A 128 -14.83 5.79 -15.74
N ARG A 129 -14.39 6.99 -15.33
CA ARG A 129 -13.96 8.07 -16.22
C ARG A 129 -12.44 8.05 -16.43
N LEU A 130 -11.77 6.98 -15.98
CA LEU A 130 -10.33 6.77 -16.05
C LEU A 130 -9.54 7.86 -15.34
N LYS A 131 -10.14 8.50 -14.33
CA LYS A 131 -9.40 9.41 -13.46
C LYS A 131 -8.34 8.60 -12.72
N ASN A 132 -7.18 9.22 -12.54
CA ASN A 132 -6.02 8.52 -12.02
C ASN A 132 -5.28 9.30 -10.93
N VAL A 133 -4.65 8.55 -10.04
CA VAL A 133 -3.75 9.06 -9.01
C VAL A 133 -2.40 8.34 -9.11
N TYR A 134 -1.35 9.06 -8.75
CA TYR A 134 0.03 8.57 -8.81
C TYR A 134 0.64 8.55 -7.41
N HIS A 135 1.41 7.51 -7.10
CA HIS A 135 2.09 7.40 -5.82
C HIS A 135 3.57 7.11 -6.03
N ILE A 136 4.40 7.60 -5.13
CA ILE A 136 5.83 7.30 -5.10
C ILE A 136 6.17 6.81 -3.69
N HIS A 137 6.90 5.71 -3.60
CA HIS A 137 7.42 5.15 -2.37
C HIS A 137 8.92 4.88 -2.51
N TYR A 138 9.72 5.17 -1.50
CA TYR A 138 11.15 4.96 -1.47
C TYR A 138 11.56 4.18 -0.22
N SER A 139 12.44 3.19 -0.43
CA SER A 139 13.00 2.35 0.61
C SER A 139 14.52 2.31 0.47
N PRO A 140 15.30 2.85 1.41
CA PRO A 140 16.76 2.73 1.41
C PRO A 140 17.23 1.29 1.62
N ASP A 141 18.45 0.99 1.13
CA ASP A 141 19.13 -0.30 1.32
C ASP A 141 19.64 -0.45 2.75
N LEU A 142 18.72 -0.67 3.67
CA LEU A 142 19.04 -1.03 5.05
C LEU A 142 19.02 -2.55 5.16
N LYS A 143 19.92 -3.14 5.95
CA LYS A 143 19.93 -4.58 6.29
C LYS A 143 19.26 -4.82 7.65
N GLY A 144 18.80 -6.05 7.89
CA GLY A 144 18.20 -6.51 9.15
C GLY A 144 16.67 -6.55 9.15
N ARG A 145 16.07 -6.95 10.28
CA ARG A 145 14.62 -7.15 10.40
C ARG A 145 13.79 -5.87 10.35
N TRP A 146 14.38 -4.75 10.75
CA TRP A 146 13.76 -3.44 10.61
C TRP A 146 14.12 -2.83 9.27
N ARG A 147 13.10 -2.37 8.55
CA ARG A 147 13.20 -1.63 7.30
C ARG A 147 12.43 -0.33 7.43
N LEU A 148 12.84 0.67 6.66
CA LEU A 148 12.26 2.01 6.67
C LEU A 148 11.87 2.37 5.25
N GLY A 149 10.79 3.14 5.11
CA GLY A 149 10.35 3.70 3.85
C GLY A 149 9.63 5.01 4.05
N ALA A 150 9.53 5.79 2.99
CA ALA A 150 8.70 6.98 2.94
C ALA A 150 8.07 7.11 1.57
N GLY A 151 6.96 7.80 1.48
CA GLY A 151 6.33 8.03 0.20
C GLY A 151 5.42 9.23 0.20
N LEU A 152 4.94 9.52 -1.01
CA LEU A 152 3.92 10.51 -1.28
C LEU A 152 2.79 9.79 -2.01
N GLN A 153 1.65 9.70 -1.35
CA GLN A 153 0.43 9.25 -2.00
C GLN A 153 -0.25 10.44 -2.65
N ASP A 154 -0.65 10.28 -3.91
CA ASP A 154 -1.30 11.28 -4.75
C ASP A 154 -0.41 12.49 -5.02
N VAL A 155 0.70 12.26 -5.74
CA VAL A 155 1.81 13.21 -5.93
C VAL A 155 1.36 14.57 -6.49
N PHE A 156 0.33 14.59 -7.34
CA PHE A 156 -0.16 15.83 -7.95
C PHE A 156 -1.21 16.55 -7.12
N GLY A 157 -1.73 15.90 -6.07
CA GLY A 157 -2.72 16.52 -5.20
C GLY A 157 -4.03 16.87 -5.90
N ASP A 158 -4.31 16.23 -7.04
CA ASP A 158 -5.49 16.52 -7.84
C ASP A 158 -6.60 15.55 -7.41
N SER A 159 -7.57 16.07 -6.64
CA SER A 159 -8.70 15.33 -6.07
C SER A 159 -9.72 14.94 -7.15
N ASN A 160 -9.25 14.24 -8.17
CA ASN A 160 -9.95 13.81 -9.36
C ASN A 160 -11.00 12.74 -9.03
N THR A 161 -12.05 13.10 -8.27
CA THR A 161 -13.17 12.21 -7.91
C THR A 161 -14.51 12.84 -8.25
N GLN A 162 -15.61 12.08 -8.13
CA GLN A 162 -16.98 12.50 -8.46
C GLN A 162 -17.73 13.18 -7.29
N ILE A 163 -17.11 13.30 -6.11
CA ILE A 163 -17.71 13.98 -4.96
C ILE A 163 -17.24 15.44 -5.00
N PRO A 164 -18.12 16.41 -5.32
CA PRO A 164 -17.74 17.81 -5.27
C PRO A 164 -17.71 18.24 -3.81
N LEU A 165 -16.55 18.67 -3.31
CA LEU A 165 -16.42 19.63 -2.22
C LEU A 165 -14.98 20.16 -2.24
N ASP A 166 -14.82 21.27 -2.97
CA ASP A 166 -13.88 22.38 -2.79
C ASP A 166 -12.38 22.10 -2.56
N LEU A 167 -11.57 22.59 -3.52
CA LEU A 167 -10.29 23.30 -3.35
C LEU A 167 -9.29 22.80 -2.29
N THR A 168 -8.94 21.52 -2.25
CA THR A 168 -7.86 21.04 -1.36
C THR A 168 -6.98 19.97 -1.98
N ASN A 169 -5.66 20.16 -1.88
CA ASN A 169 -4.63 19.27 -2.38
C ASN A 169 -4.69 17.88 -1.72
N SER A 170 -4.74 16.80 -2.50
CA SER A 170 -4.88 15.42 -2.00
C SER A 170 -3.57 14.68 -1.69
N ALA A 171 -2.43 15.33 -1.88
CA ALA A 171 -1.14 14.74 -1.61
C ALA A 171 -1.03 14.37 -0.12
N SER A 172 -0.44 13.21 0.15
CA SER A 172 -0.28 12.69 1.50
C SER A 172 1.07 12.03 1.66
N ALA A 173 2.00 12.77 2.23
CA ALA A 173 3.31 12.26 2.58
C ALA A 173 3.25 11.33 3.81
N TYR A 174 4.14 10.35 3.87
CA TYR A 174 4.21 9.42 5.01
C TYR A 174 5.60 8.83 5.18
N VAL A 175 5.87 8.35 6.40
CA VAL A 175 6.97 7.47 6.75
C VAL A 175 6.44 6.18 7.35
N VAL A 176 7.16 5.09 7.17
CA VAL A 176 6.80 3.77 7.67
C VAL A 176 8.04 2.98 8.07
N ALA A 177 7.91 2.19 9.12
CA ALA A 177 8.86 1.17 9.52
C ALA A 177 8.16 -0.19 9.49
N THR A 178 8.80 -1.20 8.91
CA THR A 178 8.32 -2.58 8.89
C THR A 178 9.31 -3.48 9.62
N TYR A 179 8.79 -4.37 10.46
CA TYR A 179 9.51 -5.41 11.15
C TYR A 179 9.12 -6.78 10.59
N GLU A 180 10.13 -7.58 10.28
CA GLU A 180 9.99 -8.98 9.90
C GLU A 180 10.24 -9.89 11.11
N PHE A 181 9.23 -10.64 11.53
CA PHE A 181 9.30 -11.57 12.66
C PHE A 181 9.94 -12.92 12.26
N GLY A 182 10.04 -13.20 10.96
CA GLY A 182 10.36 -14.51 10.40
C GLY A 182 9.10 -15.32 10.11
N GLY A 183 9.22 -16.36 9.27
CA GLY A 183 8.07 -17.18 8.87
C GLY A 183 6.97 -16.39 8.17
N ASP A 184 7.34 -15.46 7.29
CA ASP A 184 6.44 -14.59 6.51
C ASP A 184 5.46 -13.73 7.32
N ALA A 185 5.77 -13.50 8.60
CA ALA A 185 5.04 -12.61 9.49
C ALA A 185 5.68 -11.22 9.55
N PHE A 186 4.86 -10.19 9.38
CA PHE A 186 5.30 -8.80 9.27
C PHE A 186 4.39 -7.88 10.07
N ALA A 187 4.95 -6.81 10.63
CA ALA A 187 4.19 -5.67 11.13
C ALA A 187 4.80 -4.36 10.64
N SER A 188 3.96 -3.39 10.32
CA SER A 188 4.35 -2.05 9.92
C SER A 188 3.71 -1.04 10.86
N VAL A 189 4.44 0.03 11.15
CA VAL A 189 3.94 1.21 11.86
C VAL A 189 4.44 2.44 11.14
N GLY A 190 3.64 3.49 11.10
CA GLY A 190 4.04 4.70 10.43
C GLY A 190 3.24 5.91 10.85
N TYR A 191 3.64 7.04 10.27
CA TYR A 191 3.01 8.32 10.47
C TYR A 191 2.89 9.00 9.12
N GLY A 192 1.73 9.61 8.85
CA GLY A 192 1.52 10.31 7.60
C GLY A 192 0.58 11.49 7.74
N GLY A 193 0.62 12.33 6.71
CA GLY A 193 -0.29 13.43 6.49
C GLY A 193 -1.66 12.94 6.07
N GLN A 194 -2.30 13.64 5.15
CA GLN A 194 -3.75 13.73 4.98
C GLN A 194 -4.50 12.40 4.87
N ARG A 195 -4.02 11.44 4.07
CA ARG A 195 -4.67 10.12 3.94
C ARG A 195 -4.57 9.31 5.23
N PHE A 196 -3.50 9.45 5.99
CA PHE A 196 -3.25 8.66 7.19
C PHE A 196 -3.56 9.40 8.48
N TYR A 197 -3.60 10.73 8.42
CA TYR A 197 -3.94 11.72 9.43
C TYR A 197 -3.34 11.45 10.83
N GLY A 198 -2.08 11.01 10.87
CA GLY A 198 -1.41 10.58 12.10
C GLY A 198 -0.83 9.19 11.95
N TYR A 199 -1.00 8.37 12.99
CA TYR A 199 -0.43 7.03 13.04
C TYR A 199 -1.27 6.01 12.28
N PHE A 200 -0.57 5.08 11.64
CA PHE A 200 -1.15 3.88 11.08
C PHE A 200 -0.30 2.66 11.47
N ALA A 201 -0.92 1.49 11.45
CA ALA A 201 -0.26 0.23 11.69
C ALA A 201 -0.88 -0.87 10.83
N SER A 202 -0.09 -1.90 10.51
CA SER A 202 -0.60 -3.10 9.88
C SER A 202 0.21 -4.32 10.26
N ALA A 203 -0.40 -5.49 10.14
CA ALA A 203 0.28 -6.75 10.30
C ALA A 203 -0.27 -7.76 9.29
N SER A 204 0.59 -8.67 8.85
CA SER A 204 0.19 -9.80 8.03
C SER A 204 0.95 -11.05 8.43
N VAL A 205 0.26 -12.19 8.52
CA VAL A 205 0.80 -13.45 9.03
C VAL A 205 0.23 -14.64 8.25
N PRO A 206 1.04 -15.65 7.91
CA PRO A 206 0.51 -16.89 7.36
C PRO A 206 -0.34 -17.59 8.43
N ILE A 207 -1.50 -18.11 8.02
CA ILE A 207 -2.43 -18.83 8.91
C ILE A 207 -2.60 -20.29 8.51
N ALA A 208 -2.33 -20.62 7.25
CA ALA A 208 -2.29 -21.97 6.72
C ALA A 208 -1.47 -21.97 5.43
N GLU A 209 -1.19 -23.16 4.87
CA GLU A 209 -0.50 -23.24 3.59
C GLU A 209 -1.29 -22.50 2.49
N GLY A 210 -0.66 -21.49 1.90
CA GLY A 210 -1.28 -20.67 0.85
C GLY A 210 -2.31 -19.65 1.33
N TRP A 211 -2.45 -19.46 2.65
CA TRP A 211 -3.35 -18.47 3.25
C TRP A 211 -2.62 -17.52 4.20
N LYS A 212 -2.90 -16.23 4.10
CA LYS A 212 -2.32 -15.16 4.92
C LYS A 212 -3.44 -14.28 5.47
N ALA A 213 -3.46 -14.03 6.77
CA ALA A 213 -4.34 -13.03 7.36
C ALA A 213 -3.63 -11.67 7.37
N TYR A 214 -4.41 -10.59 7.30
CA TYR A 214 -3.90 -9.24 7.51
C TYR A 214 -4.89 -8.42 8.34
N ALA A 215 -4.35 -7.45 9.07
CA ALA A 215 -5.10 -6.45 9.79
C ALA A 215 -4.37 -5.11 9.67
N GLU A 216 -5.14 -4.03 9.57
CA GLU A 216 -4.63 -2.67 9.43
C GLU A 216 -5.46 -1.73 10.29
N TYR A 217 -4.79 -0.71 10.80
CA TYR A 217 -5.39 0.44 11.46
C TYR A 217 -4.86 1.70 10.79
N ASP A 218 -5.78 2.56 10.38
CA ASP A 218 -5.48 3.94 10.01
C ASP A 218 -6.48 4.87 10.72
N THR A 219 -6.39 6.17 10.46
CA THR A 219 -7.29 7.17 11.07
C THR A 219 -8.76 7.03 10.72
N PHE A 220 -9.11 6.13 9.80
CA PHE A 220 -10.49 5.87 9.41
C PHE A 220 -11.05 4.57 9.98
N GLY A 221 -10.23 3.75 10.63
CA GLY A 221 -10.66 2.58 11.40
C GLY A 221 -9.82 1.34 11.15
N ILE A 222 -10.39 0.19 11.52
CA ILE A 222 -9.76 -1.12 11.38
C ILE A 222 -10.20 -1.77 10.06
N ASN A 223 -9.22 -2.24 9.30
CA ASN A 223 -9.40 -3.07 8.11
C ASN A 223 -8.81 -4.44 8.39
N TRP A 224 -9.42 -5.51 7.89
CA TRP A 224 -8.90 -6.85 8.11
C TRP A 224 -9.40 -7.82 7.06
N GLY A 225 -8.68 -8.91 6.86
CA GLY A 225 -9.08 -9.93 5.92
C GLY A 225 -8.09 -11.06 5.78
N VAL A 226 -8.28 -11.84 4.72
CA VAL A 226 -7.44 -12.97 4.33
C VAL A 226 -7.04 -12.86 2.87
N ALA A 227 -5.92 -13.47 2.54
CA ALA A 227 -5.42 -13.61 1.20
C ALA A 227 -5.13 -15.07 0.90
N ALA A 228 -5.30 -15.45 -0.37
CA ALA A 228 -4.99 -16.76 -0.91
C ALA A 228 -4.03 -16.63 -2.10
N ARG A 229 -3.03 -17.51 -2.17
CA ARG A 229 -2.17 -17.65 -3.35
C ARG A 229 -2.88 -18.48 -4.42
N LEU A 230 -2.93 -17.97 -5.64
CA LEU A 230 -3.47 -18.66 -6.82
C LEU A 230 -2.33 -19.04 -7.76
N LYS A 231 -2.07 -20.35 -7.88
CA LYS A 231 -1.10 -20.88 -8.83
C LYS A 231 -1.76 -21.05 -10.20
N GLY A 232 -1.07 -20.68 -11.28
CA GLY A 232 -1.48 -20.98 -12.66
C GLY A 232 -2.57 -20.09 -13.26
N LEU A 233 -3.01 -19.03 -12.59
CA LEU A 233 -4.04 -18.11 -13.09
C LEU A 233 -3.51 -17.08 -14.10
N VAL A 234 -2.19 -16.83 -14.09
CA VAL A 234 -1.51 -15.80 -14.88
C VAL A 234 -0.24 -16.41 -15.46
N ALA A 235 0.15 -16.02 -16.67
CA ALA A 235 1.41 -16.43 -17.28
C ALA A 235 2.59 -15.94 -16.40
N GLY A 236 3.26 -16.87 -15.72
CA GLY A 236 4.39 -16.59 -14.84
C GLY A 236 4.61 -17.68 -13.80
N GLU A 237 5.84 -17.74 -13.27
CA GLU A 237 6.20 -18.71 -12.21
C GLU A 237 5.69 -18.28 -10.82
N ARG A 238 5.35 -17.00 -10.65
CA ARG A 238 4.92 -16.43 -9.37
C ARG A 238 3.39 -16.40 -9.26
N PRO A 239 2.82 -16.78 -8.11
CA PRO A 239 1.37 -16.88 -7.96
C PRO A 239 0.71 -15.49 -7.98
N ALA A 240 -0.49 -15.44 -8.54
CA ALA A 240 -1.40 -14.33 -8.27
C ALA A 240 -1.88 -14.39 -6.82
N VAL A 241 -2.32 -13.26 -6.28
CA VAL A 241 -2.85 -13.16 -4.93
C VAL A 241 -4.26 -12.60 -5.00
N VAL A 242 -5.19 -13.26 -4.35
CA VAL A 242 -6.54 -12.75 -4.11
C VAL A 242 -6.68 -12.41 -2.65
N THR A 243 -7.26 -11.26 -2.34
CA THR A 243 -7.60 -10.85 -0.98
C THR A 243 -9.11 -10.70 -0.85
N PHE A 244 -9.62 -11.03 0.33
CA PHE A 244 -10.99 -10.76 0.76
C PHE A 244 -10.93 -10.16 2.16
N GLY A 245 -11.74 -9.15 2.44
CA GLY A 245 -11.73 -8.52 3.75
C GLY A 245 -12.85 -7.52 3.97
N TYR A 246 -12.71 -6.78 5.05
CA TYR A 246 -13.60 -5.70 5.44
C TYR A 246 -12.81 -4.42 5.67
N LEU A 247 -13.34 -3.31 5.16
CA LEU A 247 -12.86 -1.97 5.45
C LEU A 247 -13.75 -1.30 6.48
N LYS A 248 -13.13 -0.58 7.43
CA LYS A 248 -13.79 0.01 8.60
C LYS A 248 -14.70 -0.97 9.35
N ASN A 249 -14.32 -2.24 9.37
CA ASN A 249 -15.12 -3.34 9.92
C ASN A 249 -16.56 -3.42 9.35
N ARG A 250 -16.80 -2.90 8.13
CA ARG A 250 -18.16 -2.76 7.57
C ARG A 250 -18.26 -3.15 6.11
N TRP A 251 -17.35 -2.68 5.26
CA TRP A 251 -17.51 -2.79 3.81
C TRP A 251 -16.69 -3.94 3.27
N ALA A 252 -17.36 -4.91 2.65
CA ALA A 252 -16.69 -6.03 2.01
C ALA A 252 -15.80 -5.51 0.88
N THR A 253 -14.57 -5.99 0.83
CA THR A 253 -13.60 -5.64 -0.20
C THR A 253 -12.90 -6.89 -0.71
N TRP A 254 -12.51 -6.86 -1.97
CA TRP A 254 -11.67 -7.90 -2.55
C TRP A 254 -10.66 -7.27 -3.51
N THR A 255 -9.51 -7.93 -3.65
CA THR A 255 -8.51 -7.59 -4.67
C THR A 255 -8.00 -8.85 -5.35
N ILE A 256 -7.56 -8.72 -6.59
CA ILE A 256 -6.71 -9.69 -7.26
C ILE A 256 -5.52 -8.94 -7.85
N GLY A 257 -4.33 -9.47 -7.66
CA GLY A 257 -3.15 -8.92 -8.30
C GLY A 257 -2.12 -9.99 -8.61
N ALA A 258 -1.23 -9.69 -9.54
CA ALA A 258 -0.14 -10.58 -9.89
C ALA A 258 1.12 -9.80 -10.28
N PRO A 259 2.30 -10.37 -10.00
CA PRO A 259 3.57 -9.82 -10.44
C PRO A 259 3.80 -10.03 -11.96
N PHE A 260 4.61 -9.16 -12.56
CA PHE A 260 5.11 -9.29 -13.93
C PHE A 260 6.55 -8.77 -14.06
#